data_AF-A0A1H1E4Z5-F1
#
_entry.id   AF-A0A1H1E4Z5-F1
#
_cell.length_a   1.000
_cell.length_b   1.000
_cell.length_c   1.000
_cell.angle_alpha   90.00
_cell.angle_beta   90.00
_cell.angle_gamma   90.00
#
_symmetry.space_group_name_H-M   'P 1'
#
loop_
_entity.id
_entity.type
_entity.pdbx_description
1 polymer ?
#
loop_
_entity_poly.entity_id
_entity_poly.type
_entity_poly.pdbx_seq_one_letter_code
_entity_poly.pdbx_strand_id
1 'polypeptide(L)'
;MRRNGFSRKPPQWWVRTSFAMSTVVFGVITGLLTEILKLSVGGGLWALTAVLAALTVLSLLPWGRILPGGDSTESSRLGIILHLHSKDEAPSSQYPAALEHAKSTHQVVERIDRVLPRAGNKRSAEIRKAYENFHELVTKHESTSTPTALYSIARLPDAYEFGRHLRYELGSPTVMQADSGKDSEPFFPAVRLNRRLSQPLSANERTRVERLLTTEERVFTAAESPERIALIIALAPSNIAAEAAEAARTGRHEHYAIASGEKCDAALIISAAPEGIPRQGEIFELVVRHVRQQWTEWLGAQGHPAERLLFLGTPASVGVAVGYLFSRERIRLVPYQSPAVTTR
;
A
#
# COMPACT_ATOMS: atom_id res chain seq x y z
N MET A 1 -11.91 -35.40 18.09
CA MET A 1 -11.87 -34.22 18.98
C MET A 1 -12.99 -33.26 18.59
N ARG A 2 -13.98 -33.07 19.48
CA ARG A 2 -15.18 -32.25 19.24
C ARG A 2 -14.83 -30.76 19.17
N ARG A 3 -15.28 -30.05 18.14
CA ARG A 3 -15.23 -28.59 18.01
C ARG A 3 -16.48 -27.99 18.66
N ASN A 4 -16.30 -27.15 19.69
CA ASN A 4 -17.36 -26.33 20.26
C ASN A 4 -17.40 -24.99 19.50
N GLY A 5 -18.47 -24.75 18.75
CA GLY A 5 -18.76 -23.46 18.12
C GLY A 5 -19.49 -22.55 19.11
N PHE A 6 -18.84 -21.49 19.57
CA PHE A 6 -19.48 -20.41 20.32
C PHE A 6 -19.95 -19.33 19.33
N SER A 7 -21.25 -19.28 19.07
CA SER A 7 -21.92 -18.14 18.47
C SER A 7 -22.15 -17.08 19.56
N ARG A 8 -21.42 -15.96 19.51
CA ARG A 8 -21.70 -14.80 20.36
C ARG A 8 -22.70 -13.90 19.65
N LYS A 9 -23.94 -13.86 20.13
CA LYS A 9 -24.92 -12.82 19.78
C LYS A 9 -24.45 -11.47 20.38
N PRO A 10 -24.65 -10.35 19.67
CA PRO A 10 -24.31 -9.04 20.21
C PRO A 10 -25.20 -8.70 21.42
N PRO A 11 -24.68 -7.94 22.40
CA PRO A 11 -25.38 -7.69 23.64
C PRO A 11 -26.49 -6.63 23.47
N GLN A 12 -27.67 -6.92 24.02
CA GLN A 12 -28.92 -6.16 23.83
C GLN A 12 -28.92 -4.72 24.39
N TRP A 13 -27.86 -4.25 25.05
CA TRP A 13 -27.84 -2.90 25.65
C TRP A 13 -27.64 -1.76 24.64
N TRP A 14 -27.19 -2.06 23.41
CA TRP A 14 -27.00 -1.06 22.36
C TRP A 14 -28.31 -0.50 21.77
N VAL A 15 -29.40 -1.27 21.79
CA VAL A 15 -30.69 -0.81 21.24
C VAL A 15 -31.41 0.15 22.22
N ARG A 16 -31.04 0.14 23.51
CA ARG A 16 -31.71 0.97 24.53
C ARG A 16 -31.13 2.38 24.65
N THR A 17 -29.86 2.60 24.32
CA THR A 17 -29.22 3.93 24.41
C THR A 17 -29.67 4.87 23.30
N SER A 18 -29.96 4.37 22.10
CA SER A 18 -30.43 5.22 20.99
C SER A 18 -31.86 5.75 21.18
N PHE A 19 -32.73 5.00 21.86
CA PHE A 19 -34.10 5.46 22.15
C PHE A 19 -34.15 6.54 23.24
N ALA A 20 -33.23 6.52 24.20
CA ALA A 20 -33.21 7.48 25.31
C ALA A 20 -32.74 8.89 24.88
N MET A 21 -31.85 9.01 23.88
CA MET A 21 -31.41 10.32 23.39
C MET A 21 -32.49 11.04 22.58
N SER A 22 -33.33 10.32 21.84
CA SER A 22 -34.40 10.96 21.03
C SER A 22 -35.49 11.60 21.88
N THR A 23 -35.76 11.07 23.08
CA THR A 23 -36.82 11.59 23.97
C THR A 23 -36.41 12.89 24.69
N VAL A 24 -35.13 13.04 25.05
CA VAL A 24 -34.62 14.25 25.71
C VAL A 24 -34.59 15.43 24.74
N VAL A 25 -34.22 15.21 23.48
CA VAL A 25 -34.18 16.27 22.45
C VAL A 25 -35.59 16.78 22.14
N PHE A 26 -36.59 15.90 22.07
CA PHE A 26 -37.98 16.31 21.83
C PHE A 26 -38.53 17.16 22.98
N GLY A 27 -38.23 16.80 24.24
CA GLY A 27 -38.68 17.55 25.42
C GLY A 27 -38.12 18.97 25.50
N VAL A 28 -36.83 19.15 25.17
CA VAL A 28 -36.18 20.48 25.14
C VAL A 28 -36.75 21.36 24.04
N ILE A 29 -37.04 20.80 22.86
CA ILE A 29 -37.64 21.54 21.74
C ILE A 29 -39.05 22.01 22.08
N THR A 30 -39.88 21.18 22.72
CA THR A 30 -41.24 21.57 23.10
C THR A 30 -41.27 22.67 24.17
N GLY A 31 -40.32 22.66 25.13
CA GLY A 31 -40.23 23.71 26.16
C GLY A 31 -39.79 25.06 25.62
N LEU A 32 -38.83 25.07 24.68
CA LEU A 32 -38.34 26.30 24.04
C LEU A 32 -39.37 26.93 23.09
N LEU A 33 -40.19 26.11 22.40
CA LEU A 33 -41.20 26.61 21.48
C LEU A 33 -42.24 27.50 22.18
N THR A 34 -42.63 27.14 23.42
CA THR A 34 -43.60 27.89 24.23
C THR A 34 -43.08 29.25 24.71
N GLU A 35 -41.78 29.39 24.98
CA GLU A 35 -41.18 30.68 25.37
C GLU A 35 -40.96 31.59 24.16
N ILE A 36 -40.59 31.03 23.00
CA ILE A 36 -40.39 31.79 21.76
C ILE A 36 -41.72 32.36 21.22
N LEU A 37 -42.83 31.62 21.37
CA LEU A 37 -44.17 32.09 20.99
C LEU A 37 -44.64 33.29 21.82
N LYS A 38 -44.18 33.44 23.08
CA LYS A 38 -44.50 34.61 23.92
C LYS A 38 -43.73 35.87 23.52
N LEU A 39 -42.54 35.72 22.91
CA LEU A 39 -41.69 36.84 22.47
C LEU A 39 -42.10 37.44 21.11
N SER A 40 -43.04 36.82 20.39
CA SER A 40 -43.43 37.19 19.02
C SER A 40 -44.36 38.41 18.91
N VAL A 41 -44.75 39.07 20.01
CA VAL A 41 -45.74 40.16 19.97
C VAL A 41 -45.11 41.56 19.77
N GLY A 42 -43.79 41.68 19.72
CA GLY A 42 -43.12 42.98 19.55
C GLY A 42 -41.85 42.95 18.73
N GLY A 43 -41.96 42.94 17.39
CA GLY A 43 -40.90 43.43 16.48
C GLY A 43 -39.60 42.61 16.35
N GLY A 44 -39.51 41.41 16.92
CA GLY A 44 -38.28 40.62 16.97
C GLY A 44 -38.08 39.58 15.86
N LEU A 45 -38.51 39.84 14.62
CA LEU A 45 -38.46 38.82 13.54
C LEU A 45 -37.03 38.30 13.30
N TRP A 46 -36.02 39.18 13.42
CA TRP A 46 -34.60 38.86 13.24
C TRP A 46 -34.03 37.93 14.32
N ALA A 47 -34.52 38.03 15.56
CA ALA A 47 -34.08 37.15 16.64
C ALA A 47 -34.56 35.72 16.40
N LEU A 48 -35.76 35.56 15.85
CA LEU A 48 -36.32 34.26 15.50
C LEU A 48 -35.52 33.59 14.38
N THR A 49 -35.13 34.35 13.34
CA THR A 49 -34.25 33.85 12.26
C THR A 49 -32.87 33.46 12.77
N ALA A 50 -32.27 34.23 13.67
CA ALA A 50 -30.97 33.92 14.25
C ALA A 50 -31.00 32.64 15.10
N VAL A 51 -32.05 32.44 15.90
CA VAL A 51 -32.23 31.22 16.71
C VAL A 51 -32.49 30.01 15.83
N LEU A 52 -33.32 30.13 14.78
CA LEU A 52 -33.54 29.06 13.81
C LEU A 52 -32.25 28.69 13.05
N ALA A 53 -31.46 29.68 12.62
CA ALA A 53 -30.17 29.43 11.99
C ALA A 53 -29.20 28.73 12.95
N ALA A 54 -29.10 29.18 14.20
CA ALA A 54 -28.25 28.55 15.21
C ALA A 54 -28.69 27.11 15.53
N LEU A 55 -29.99 26.85 15.65
CA LEU A 55 -30.53 25.49 15.86
C LEU A 55 -30.33 24.60 14.62
N THR A 56 -30.37 25.16 13.41
CA THR A 56 -30.09 24.41 12.18
C THR A 56 -28.60 24.03 12.13
N VAL A 57 -27.70 24.94 12.46
CA VAL A 57 -26.26 24.65 12.56
C VAL A 57 -25.96 23.66 13.69
N LEU A 58 -26.58 23.81 14.86
CA LEU A 58 -26.41 22.87 15.99
C LEU A 58 -27.02 21.49 15.75
N SER A 59 -28.13 21.39 15.03
CA SER A 59 -28.70 20.08 14.66
C SER A 59 -27.89 19.38 13.57
N LEU A 60 -27.16 20.14 12.73
CA LEU A 60 -26.21 19.59 11.76
C LEU A 60 -24.83 19.27 12.36
N LEU A 61 -24.43 19.85 13.50
CA LEU A 61 -23.15 19.58 14.17
C LEU A 61 -22.95 18.10 14.62
N PRO A 62 -23.95 17.40 15.20
CA PRO A 62 -23.83 15.97 15.47
C PRO A 62 -23.82 15.15 14.18
N TRP A 63 -24.48 15.62 13.11
CA TRP A 63 -24.43 14.99 11.80
C TRP A 63 -23.10 15.23 11.08
N GLY A 64 -22.40 16.35 11.31
CA GLY A 64 -21.04 16.57 10.80
C GLY A 64 -20.00 15.62 11.41
N ARG A 65 -20.31 14.98 12.54
CA ARG A 65 -19.51 13.89 13.14
C ARG A 65 -20.05 12.48 12.81
N ILE A 66 -21.24 12.39 12.21
CA ILE A 66 -21.92 11.12 11.84
C ILE A 66 -22.01 10.96 10.32
N LEU A 67 -21.76 12.00 9.51
CA LEU A 67 -21.50 11.89 8.09
C LEU A 67 -20.15 11.18 7.95
N PRO A 68 -20.16 9.91 7.50
CA PRO A 68 -18.93 9.17 7.30
C PRO A 68 -18.28 9.71 6.03
N GLY A 69 -17.47 10.75 6.19
CA GLY A 69 -16.32 11.00 5.33
C GLY A 69 -15.13 10.10 5.71
N GLY A 70 -15.31 9.23 6.71
CA GLY A 70 -14.47 8.07 6.90
C GLY A 70 -15.09 6.93 6.12
N ASP A 71 -14.45 6.53 5.02
CA ASP A 71 -14.45 5.13 4.60
C ASP A 71 -14.23 4.34 5.89
N SER A 72 -15.31 3.78 6.46
CA SER A 72 -15.19 2.78 7.50
C SER A 72 -14.34 1.71 6.85
N THR A 73 -13.07 1.69 7.22
CA THR A 73 -12.09 0.71 6.81
C THR A 73 -12.75 -0.63 7.04
N GLU A 74 -13.28 -1.15 5.94
CA GLU A 74 -14.02 -2.39 5.89
C GLU A 74 -13.02 -3.40 6.42
N SER A 75 -13.18 -3.79 7.70
CA SER A 75 -12.27 -4.70 8.36
C SER A 75 -12.17 -5.90 7.44
N SER A 76 -11.01 -6.01 6.78
CA SER A 76 -10.80 -6.98 5.72
C SER A 76 -11.06 -8.31 6.38
N ARG A 77 -12.09 -9.06 5.97
CA ARG A 77 -12.42 -10.27 6.74
C ARG A 77 -11.34 -11.33 6.58
N LEU A 78 -10.48 -11.21 5.57
CA LEU A 78 -9.33 -12.07 5.34
C LEU A 78 -8.01 -11.28 5.39
N GLY A 79 -7.15 -11.62 6.34
CA GLY A 79 -5.74 -11.26 6.36
C GLY A 79 -4.89 -12.46 5.95
N ILE A 80 -4.03 -12.30 4.94
CA ILE A 80 -3.08 -13.32 4.50
C ILE A 80 -1.67 -12.86 4.83
N ILE A 81 -0.93 -13.67 5.57
CA ILE A 81 0.47 -13.43 5.88
C ILE A 81 1.32 -14.25 4.92
N LEU A 82 2.04 -13.57 4.04
CA LEU A 82 3.00 -14.14 3.13
C LEU A 82 4.40 -14.04 3.76
N HIS A 83 4.97 -15.16 4.14
CA HIS A 83 6.31 -15.26 4.69
C HIS A 83 7.21 -16.04 3.74
N LEU A 84 8.09 -15.32 3.05
CA LEU A 84 9.08 -15.89 2.13
C LEU A 84 10.47 -15.62 2.70
N HIS A 85 11.14 -16.68 3.17
CA HIS A 85 12.44 -16.54 3.84
C HIS A 85 13.46 -17.52 3.27
N SER A 86 14.74 -17.14 3.27
CA SER A 86 15.82 -18.06 2.91
C SER A 86 16.00 -19.10 4.00
N LYS A 87 16.40 -20.33 3.64
CA LYS A 87 16.74 -21.38 4.63
C LYS A 87 17.85 -20.95 5.60
N ASP A 88 18.73 -20.07 5.13
CA ASP A 88 19.93 -19.63 5.85
C ASP A 88 19.69 -18.34 6.66
N GLU A 89 18.50 -17.76 6.59
CA GLU A 89 18.16 -16.49 7.25
C GLU A 89 17.26 -16.77 8.45
N ALA A 90 17.52 -16.08 9.56
CA ALA A 90 16.60 -16.09 10.69
C ALA A 90 15.24 -15.52 10.24
N PRO A 91 14.12 -16.06 10.77
CA PRO A 91 12.80 -15.49 10.50
C PRO A 91 12.77 -14.00 10.81
N SER A 92 12.12 -13.21 9.95
CA SER A 92 12.02 -11.77 10.15
C SER A 92 11.34 -11.47 11.49
N SER A 93 11.92 -10.54 12.25
CA SER A 93 11.33 -10.02 13.50
C SER A 93 9.96 -9.36 13.27
N GLN A 94 9.60 -9.04 12.03
CA GLN A 94 8.29 -8.50 11.67
C GLN A 94 7.19 -9.57 11.66
N TYR A 95 7.53 -10.86 11.59
CA TYR A 95 6.52 -11.93 11.48
C TYR A 95 5.59 -12.03 12.68
N PRO A 96 6.07 -12.05 13.94
CA PRO A 96 5.20 -12.05 15.10
C PRO A 96 4.27 -10.83 15.14
N ALA A 97 4.81 -9.64 14.85
CA ALA A 97 4.04 -8.39 14.83
C ALA A 97 2.95 -8.40 13.75
N ALA A 98 3.25 -8.89 12.55
CA ALA A 98 2.26 -9.03 11.48
C ALA A 98 1.15 -10.01 11.85
N LEU A 99 1.50 -11.13 12.48
CA LEU A 99 0.53 -12.14 12.91
C LEU A 99 -0.39 -11.62 14.02
N GLU A 100 0.16 -10.88 14.98
CA GLU A 100 -0.62 -10.25 16.04
C GLU A 100 -1.56 -9.19 15.46
N HIS A 101 -1.04 -8.27 14.64
CA HIS A 101 -1.85 -7.24 13.98
C HIS A 101 -2.93 -7.85 13.09
N ALA A 102 -2.62 -8.88 12.30
CA ALA A 102 -3.60 -9.52 11.44
C ALA A 102 -4.74 -10.16 12.26
N LYS A 103 -4.44 -10.76 13.41
CA LYS A 103 -5.44 -11.36 14.31
C LYS A 103 -6.32 -10.34 15.01
N SER A 104 -5.78 -9.15 15.32
CA SER A 104 -6.58 -8.07 15.91
C SER A 104 -7.49 -7.39 14.89
N THR A 105 -7.08 -7.36 13.63
CA THR A 105 -7.73 -6.55 12.58
C THR A 105 -8.66 -7.34 11.67
N HIS A 106 -8.41 -8.64 11.46
CA HIS A 106 -9.14 -9.49 10.51
C HIS A 106 -9.88 -10.63 11.19
N GLN A 107 -11.03 -11.03 10.62
CA GLN A 107 -11.85 -12.13 11.16
C GLN A 107 -11.22 -13.50 10.90
N VAL A 108 -10.61 -13.66 9.72
CA VAL A 108 -9.92 -14.85 9.25
C VAL A 108 -8.49 -14.47 8.94
N VAL A 109 -7.54 -15.24 9.49
CA VAL A 109 -6.12 -15.06 9.23
C VAL A 109 -5.53 -16.34 8.69
N GLU A 110 -5.01 -16.28 7.46
CA GLU A 110 -4.37 -17.39 6.77
C GLU A 110 -2.88 -17.12 6.59
N ARG A 111 -2.10 -18.18 6.42
CA ARG A 111 -0.63 -18.10 6.38
C ARG A 111 -0.09 -18.86 5.17
N ILE A 112 0.83 -18.23 4.46
CA ILE A 112 1.61 -18.84 3.38
C ILE A 112 3.07 -18.72 3.80
N ASP A 113 3.62 -19.84 4.27
CA ASP A 113 5.02 -19.92 4.68
C ASP A 113 5.80 -20.78 3.69
N ARG A 114 6.89 -20.22 3.16
CA ARG A 114 7.76 -20.87 2.18
C ARG A 114 9.21 -20.60 2.48
N VAL A 115 9.98 -21.68 2.55
CA VAL A 115 11.44 -21.65 2.61
C VAL A 115 11.96 -21.59 1.18
N LEU A 116 12.66 -20.51 0.85
CA LEU A 116 13.22 -20.28 -0.47
C LEU A 116 14.68 -20.78 -0.53
N PRO A 117 15.07 -21.46 -1.63
CA PRO A 117 16.48 -21.72 -1.91
C PRO A 117 17.21 -20.41 -2.24
N ARG A 118 18.53 -20.37 -2.00
CA ARG A 118 19.37 -19.17 -2.14
C ARG A 118 19.27 -18.49 -3.52
N ALA A 119 19.25 -19.27 -4.60
CA ALA A 119 19.11 -18.76 -5.96
C ALA A 119 18.62 -19.83 -6.95
N GLY A 120 18.28 -19.40 -8.16
CA GLY A 120 17.99 -20.25 -9.32
C GLY A 120 16.53 -20.65 -9.49
N ASN A 121 16.26 -21.49 -10.49
CA ASN A 121 14.89 -21.84 -10.94
C ASN A 121 14.00 -22.41 -9.84
N LYS A 122 14.58 -23.11 -8.85
CA LYS A 122 13.83 -23.63 -7.70
C LYS A 122 13.22 -22.51 -6.86
N ARG A 123 13.87 -21.35 -6.77
CA ARG A 123 13.36 -20.18 -6.03
C ARG A 123 12.08 -19.65 -6.68
N SER A 124 12.12 -19.42 -7.99
CA SER A 124 10.95 -18.97 -8.75
C SER A 124 9.79 -19.97 -8.70
N ALA A 125 10.08 -21.28 -8.66
CA ALA A 125 9.06 -22.31 -8.51
C ALA A 125 8.35 -22.23 -7.13
N GLU A 126 9.08 -21.99 -6.05
CA GLU A 126 8.49 -21.83 -4.71
C GLU A 126 7.68 -20.53 -4.58
N ILE A 127 8.13 -19.44 -5.20
CA ILE A 127 7.36 -18.18 -5.27
C ILE A 127 6.06 -18.39 -6.04
N ARG A 128 6.10 -19.14 -7.15
CA ARG A 128 4.89 -19.50 -7.90
C ARG A 128 3.91 -20.33 -7.07
N LYS A 129 4.39 -21.33 -6.32
CA LYS A 129 3.55 -22.08 -5.39
C LYS A 129 2.96 -21.19 -4.29
N ALA A 130 3.71 -20.19 -3.81
CA ALA A 130 3.18 -19.22 -2.86
C ALA A 130 2.01 -18.42 -3.46
N TYR A 131 2.13 -18.02 -4.73
CA TYR A 131 1.05 -17.38 -5.47
C TYR A 131 -0.15 -18.32 -5.67
N GLU A 132 0.05 -19.58 -6.04
CA GLU A 132 -1.02 -20.56 -6.21
C GLU A 132 -1.80 -20.76 -4.90
N ASN A 133 -1.08 -20.89 -3.77
CA ASN A 133 -1.71 -20.91 -2.44
C ASN A 133 -2.49 -19.63 -2.13
N PHE A 134 -1.95 -18.46 -2.48
CA PHE A 134 -2.64 -17.18 -2.30
C PHE A 134 -3.93 -17.13 -3.10
N HIS A 135 -3.89 -17.54 -4.37
CA HIS A 135 -5.06 -17.63 -5.24
C HIS A 135 -6.10 -18.58 -4.65
N GLU A 136 -5.70 -19.78 -4.21
CA GLU A 136 -6.62 -20.75 -3.61
C GLU A 136 -7.31 -20.17 -2.37
N LEU A 137 -6.55 -19.51 -1.48
CA LEU A 137 -7.10 -18.88 -0.29
C LEU A 137 -8.08 -17.76 -0.63
N VAL A 138 -7.73 -16.88 -1.57
CA VAL A 138 -8.63 -15.80 -1.99
C VAL A 138 -9.90 -16.38 -2.59
N THR A 139 -9.81 -17.33 -3.53
CA THR A 139 -10.98 -17.97 -4.16
C THR A 139 -11.86 -18.73 -3.16
N LYS A 140 -11.26 -19.45 -2.21
CA LYS A 140 -11.98 -20.14 -1.12
C LYS A 140 -12.82 -19.17 -0.27
N HIS A 141 -12.39 -17.92 -0.16
CA HIS A 141 -13.05 -16.86 0.58
C HIS A 141 -13.76 -15.83 -0.32
N GLU A 142 -13.79 -16.04 -1.64
CA GLU A 142 -14.32 -15.08 -2.63
C GLU A 142 -15.85 -15.00 -2.63
N SER A 143 -16.52 -16.06 -2.16
CA SER A 143 -17.98 -16.10 -2.02
C SER A 143 -18.55 -15.00 -1.11
N THR A 144 -17.69 -14.24 -0.40
CA THR A 144 -18.09 -13.19 0.55
C THR A 144 -17.71 -11.77 0.13
N SER A 145 -17.35 -11.52 -1.14
CA SER A 145 -16.97 -10.19 -1.68
C SER A 145 -15.99 -9.42 -0.78
N THR A 146 -15.09 -10.14 -0.13
CA THR A 146 -14.38 -9.64 1.04
C THR A 146 -13.04 -9.01 0.65
N PRO A 147 -12.74 -7.78 1.10
CA PRO A 147 -11.41 -7.20 0.94
C PRO A 147 -10.34 -8.09 1.58
N THR A 148 -9.28 -8.37 0.83
CA THR A 148 -8.14 -9.17 1.32
C THR A 148 -6.99 -8.25 1.70
N ALA A 149 -6.45 -8.39 2.91
CA ALA A 149 -5.21 -7.73 3.33
C ALA A 149 -4.02 -8.70 3.16
N LEU A 150 -2.94 -8.25 2.53
CA LEU A 150 -1.73 -9.03 2.29
C LEU A 150 -0.56 -8.46 3.09
N TYR A 151 -0.10 -9.19 4.10
CA TYR A 151 1.11 -8.87 4.85
C TYR A 151 2.30 -9.53 4.19
N SER A 152 3.11 -8.76 3.47
CA SER A 152 4.28 -9.28 2.75
C SER A 152 5.53 -9.19 3.60
N ILE A 153 5.98 -10.34 4.11
CA ILE A 153 7.24 -10.50 4.85
C ILE A 153 8.18 -11.32 3.96
N ALA A 154 8.80 -10.62 3.04
CA ALA A 154 9.66 -11.20 2.03
C ALA A 154 10.82 -10.25 1.73
N ARG A 155 11.94 -10.79 1.22
CA ARG A 155 12.98 -9.94 0.64
C ARG A 155 12.41 -9.22 -0.58
N LEU A 156 12.92 -8.02 -0.84
CA LEU A 156 12.41 -7.18 -1.91
C LEU A 156 12.38 -7.88 -3.29
N PRO A 157 13.39 -8.68 -3.70
CA PRO A 157 13.30 -9.45 -4.94
C PRO A 157 12.16 -10.46 -4.98
N ASP A 158 11.89 -11.14 -3.86
CA ASP A 158 10.83 -12.15 -3.79
C ASP A 158 9.45 -11.51 -3.74
N ALA A 159 9.33 -10.37 -3.04
CA ALA A 159 8.12 -9.56 -3.01
C ALA A 159 7.76 -9.07 -4.42
N TYR A 160 8.75 -8.59 -5.18
CA TYR A 160 8.58 -8.19 -6.57
C TYR A 160 8.14 -9.38 -7.45
N GLU A 161 8.84 -10.50 -7.41
CA GLU A 161 8.49 -11.68 -8.20
C GLU A 161 7.11 -12.26 -7.82
N PHE A 162 6.75 -12.28 -6.54
CA PHE A 162 5.40 -12.62 -6.10
C PHE A 162 4.37 -11.65 -6.71
N GLY A 163 4.64 -10.35 -6.67
CA GLY A 163 3.83 -9.32 -7.30
C GLY A 163 3.59 -9.57 -8.78
N ARG A 164 4.61 -10.01 -9.53
CA ARG A 164 4.47 -10.32 -10.98
C ARG A 164 3.49 -11.45 -11.27
N HIS A 165 3.32 -12.38 -10.33
CA HIS A 165 2.36 -13.46 -10.48
C HIS A 165 0.93 -13.03 -10.16
N LEU A 166 0.73 -11.96 -9.38
CA LEU A 166 -0.59 -11.40 -9.12
C LEU A 166 -1.17 -10.83 -10.42
N ARG A 167 -2.25 -11.46 -10.90
CA ARG A 167 -3.03 -10.96 -12.05
C ARG A 167 -4.17 -10.07 -11.56
N TYR A 168 -4.69 -9.22 -12.45
CA TYR A 168 -5.84 -8.31 -12.24
C TYR A 168 -7.17 -9.00 -11.83
N GLU A 169 -7.16 -10.31 -11.60
CA GLU A 169 -8.35 -11.16 -11.44
C GLU A 169 -8.66 -11.46 -9.97
N LEU A 170 -7.69 -11.31 -9.05
CA LEU A 170 -7.87 -11.68 -7.65
C LEU A 170 -8.26 -10.47 -6.81
N GLY A 171 -9.55 -10.24 -6.55
CA GLY A 171 -10.12 -9.53 -5.38
C GLY A 171 -9.61 -8.12 -5.00
N SER A 172 -8.68 -7.54 -5.76
CA SER A 172 -7.96 -6.31 -5.45
C SER A 172 -7.38 -6.22 -4.02
N PRO A 173 -6.43 -7.10 -3.64
CA PRO A 173 -5.90 -7.13 -2.28
C PRO A 173 -5.17 -5.84 -1.92
N THR A 174 -5.26 -5.45 -0.65
CA THR A 174 -4.50 -4.35 -0.07
C THR A 174 -3.22 -4.87 0.55
N VAL A 175 -2.07 -4.44 0.04
CA VAL A 175 -0.77 -4.79 0.61
C VAL A 175 -0.52 -3.93 1.84
N MET A 176 -0.26 -4.59 2.96
CA MET A 176 0.05 -3.96 4.23
C MET A 176 1.55 -3.65 4.30
N GLN A 177 1.90 -2.50 4.86
CA GLN A 177 3.29 -2.10 5.09
C GLN A 177 3.55 -2.07 6.58
N ALA A 178 4.65 -2.70 7.01
CA ALA A 178 5.14 -2.57 8.38
C ALA A 178 5.56 -1.12 8.66
N ASP A 179 5.12 -0.59 9.80
CA ASP A 179 5.58 0.67 10.34
C ASP A 179 6.63 0.41 11.44
N SER A 180 7.78 1.06 11.34
CA SER A 180 8.83 1.03 12.36
C SER A 180 8.74 2.18 13.36
N GLY A 181 7.69 3.01 13.28
CA GLY A 181 7.39 4.05 14.26
C GLY A 181 7.09 3.48 15.65
N LYS A 182 7.64 4.12 16.69
CA LYS A 182 7.40 3.69 18.09
C LYS A 182 5.98 3.97 18.58
N ASP A 183 5.27 4.92 17.96
CA ASP A 183 3.99 5.47 18.45
C ASP A 183 2.81 5.26 17.48
N SER A 184 2.98 4.44 16.44
CA SER A 184 1.97 4.19 15.40
C SER A 184 1.50 2.74 15.34
N GLU A 185 0.40 2.49 14.65
CA GLU A 185 -0.03 1.13 14.33
C GLU A 185 1.12 0.38 13.62
N PRO A 186 1.40 -0.89 14.00
CA PRO A 186 2.56 -1.61 13.49
C PRO A 186 2.47 -1.90 11.99
N PHE A 187 1.27 -1.81 11.42
CA PHE A 187 1.03 -1.96 9.99
C PHE A 187 -0.04 -0.97 9.52
N PHE A 188 0.10 -0.47 8.30
CA PHE A 188 -0.93 0.33 7.65
C PHE A 188 -1.20 -0.19 6.22
N PRO A 189 -2.42 0.04 5.67
CA PRO A 189 -2.72 -0.30 4.29
C PRO A 189 -1.91 0.60 3.35
N ALA A 190 -0.97 0.04 2.60
CA ALA A 190 -0.06 0.81 1.77
C ALA A 190 -0.50 0.93 0.32
N VAL A 191 -0.83 -0.18 -0.34
CA VAL A 191 -1.18 -0.16 -1.76
C VAL A 191 -2.32 -1.11 -2.05
N ARG A 192 -3.37 -0.65 -2.72
CA ARG A 192 -4.42 -1.53 -3.22
C ARG A 192 -4.10 -2.01 -4.63
N LEU A 193 -3.95 -3.32 -4.80
CA LEU A 193 -3.60 -3.93 -6.09
C LEU A 193 -4.84 -4.05 -6.98
N ASN A 194 -5.19 -2.96 -7.66
CA ASN A 194 -6.36 -2.91 -8.53
C ASN A 194 -6.00 -2.27 -9.89
N ARG A 195 -7.02 -2.04 -10.73
CA ARG A 195 -6.82 -1.40 -12.04
C ARG A 195 -6.45 0.09 -11.95
N ARG A 196 -6.73 0.76 -10.83
CA ARG A 196 -6.39 2.18 -10.61
C ARG A 196 -4.88 2.40 -10.61
N LEU A 197 -4.08 1.41 -10.21
CA LEU A 197 -2.62 1.49 -10.30
C LEU A 197 -2.09 1.72 -11.73
N SER A 198 -2.87 1.37 -12.76
CA SER A 198 -2.52 1.64 -14.16
C SER A 198 -3.11 2.95 -14.71
N GLN A 199 -3.93 3.66 -13.93
CA GLN A 199 -4.53 4.92 -14.36
C GLN A 199 -3.53 6.08 -14.20
N PRO A 200 -3.49 7.00 -15.18
CA PRO A 200 -2.61 8.17 -15.11
C PRO A 200 -2.95 9.04 -13.89
N LEU A 201 -1.96 9.76 -13.38
CA LEU A 201 -2.17 10.71 -12.29
C LEU A 201 -2.96 11.93 -12.78
N SER A 202 -3.93 12.38 -11.99
CA SER A 202 -4.51 13.72 -12.17
C SER A 202 -3.45 14.81 -11.93
N ALA A 203 -3.70 16.03 -12.40
CA ALA A 203 -2.77 17.15 -12.22
C ALA A 203 -2.45 17.42 -10.73
N ASN A 204 -3.46 17.33 -9.84
CA ASN A 204 -3.25 17.54 -8.41
C ASN A 204 -2.45 16.39 -7.76
N GLU A 205 -2.77 15.14 -8.13
CA GLU A 205 -2.02 13.96 -7.68
C GLU A 205 -0.55 14.03 -8.11
N ARG A 206 -0.30 14.49 -9.35
CA ARG A 206 1.04 14.70 -9.90
C ARG A 206 1.82 15.75 -9.11
N THR A 207 1.25 16.94 -8.92
CA THR A 207 1.88 17.99 -8.10
C THR A 207 2.17 17.52 -6.68
N ARG A 208 1.31 16.68 -6.10
CA ARG A 208 1.51 16.12 -4.76
C ARG A 208 2.69 15.16 -4.72
N VAL A 209 2.81 14.24 -5.69
CA VAL A 209 3.89 13.24 -5.71
C VAL A 209 5.24 13.83 -6.13
N GLU A 210 5.25 14.82 -7.02
CA GLU A 210 6.48 15.54 -7.44
C GLU A 210 7.13 16.35 -6.31
N ARG A 211 6.39 16.66 -5.24
CA ARG A 211 6.97 17.24 -4.01
C ARG A 211 7.67 16.20 -3.13
N LEU A 212 7.35 14.93 -3.32
CA LEU A 212 7.83 13.81 -2.49
C LEU A 212 8.91 12.99 -3.18
N LEU A 213 8.97 13.06 -4.51
CA LEU A 213 9.89 12.29 -5.34
C LEU A 213 10.67 13.22 -6.27
N THR A 214 11.92 12.83 -6.54
CA THR A 214 12.70 13.36 -7.65
C THR A 214 12.72 12.35 -8.79
N THR A 215 12.56 12.84 -10.02
CA THR A 215 12.78 12.07 -11.24
C THR A 215 13.99 12.65 -11.96
N GLU A 216 14.97 11.81 -12.26
CA GLU A 216 16.17 12.18 -13.00
C GLU A 216 16.37 11.21 -14.16
N GLU A 217 16.57 11.75 -15.36
CA GLU A 217 17.07 11.00 -16.50
C GLU A 217 18.58 11.13 -16.57
N ARG A 218 19.28 10.00 -16.63
CA ARG A 218 20.74 9.97 -16.68
C ARG A 218 21.22 9.20 -17.91
N VAL A 219 21.97 9.87 -18.77
CA VAL A 219 22.63 9.26 -19.92
C VAL A 219 24.04 8.84 -19.51
N PHE A 220 24.36 7.56 -19.66
CA PHE A 220 25.70 7.01 -19.40
C PHE A 220 26.55 6.96 -20.67
N THR A 221 25.93 6.57 -21.78
CA THR A 221 26.55 6.51 -23.10
C THR A 221 25.62 7.18 -24.10
N ALA A 222 26.15 8.12 -24.89
CA ALA A 222 25.38 8.73 -25.97
C ALA A 222 25.22 7.72 -27.12
N ALA A 223 24.06 7.08 -27.18
CA ALA A 223 23.65 6.19 -28.26
C ALA A 223 22.32 6.67 -28.84
N GLU A 224 22.20 6.69 -30.17
CA GLU A 224 20.95 7.06 -30.86
C GLU A 224 19.82 6.06 -30.59
N SER A 225 20.16 4.83 -30.20
CA SER A 225 19.22 3.79 -29.81
C SER A 225 19.83 2.97 -28.68
N PRO A 226 19.40 3.18 -27.42
CA PRO A 226 19.99 2.46 -26.28
C PRO A 226 19.68 0.97 -26.39
N GLU A 227 20.70 0.12 -26.29
CA GLU A 227 20.52 -1.32 -26.24
C GLU A 227 19.92 -1.74 -24.89
N ARG A 228 20.37 -1.09 -23.81
CA ARG A 228 19.95 -1.42 -22.45
C ARG A 228 19.70 -0.17 -21.62
N ILE A 229 18.55 -0.16 -20.95
CA ILE A 229 18.16 0.93 -20.04
C ILE A 229 17.86 0.40 -18.64
N ALA A 230 18.04 1.25 -17.62
CA ALA A 230 17.69 0.95 -16.24
C ALA A 230 16.51 1.79 -15.75
N LEU A 231 15.62 1.16 -14.98
CA LEU A 231 14.70 1.82 -14.05
C LEU A 231 15.23 1.65 -12.63
N ILE A 232 15.50 2.75 -11.95
CA ILE A 232 16.00 2.75 -10.57
C ILE A 232 14.93 3.40 -9.69
N ILE A 233 14.43 2.66 -8.70
CA ILE A 233 13.41 3.14 -7.76
C ILE A 233 14.00 3.09 -6.35
N ALA A 234 14.31 4.25 -5.77
CA ALA A 234 14.99 4.37 -4.48
C ALA A 234 14.13 5.20 -3.49
N LEU A 235 13.24 4.53 -2.77
CA LEU A 235 12.31 5.17 -1.84
C LEU A 235 12.76 5.10 -0.37
N ALA A 236 13.75 4.26 -0.07
CA ALA A 236 14.36 4.20 1.25
C ALA A 236 15.50 5.22 1.38
N PRO A 237 15.63 5.94 2.52
CA PRO A 237 16.70 6.90 2.75
C PRO A 237 18.04 6.15 2.77
N SER A 238 18.79 6.26 1.67
CA SER A 238 20.02 5.50 1.44
C SER A 238 20.75 6.02 0.19
N ASN A 239 22.00 5.61 0.05
CA ASN A 239 22.79 5.77 -1.17
C ASN A 239 22.38 4.80 -2.30
N ILE A 240 21.27 4.05 -2.16
CA ILE A 240 20.83 3.04 -3.12
C ILE A 240 20.69 3.61 -4.54
N ALA A 241 20.18 4.83 -4.70
CA ALA A 241 20.06 5.45 -6.02
C ALA A 241 21.43 5.60 -6.72
N ALA A 242 22.44 6.04 -5.96
CA ALA A 242 23.80 6.23 -6.47
C ALA A 242 24.48 4.89 -6.76
N GLU A 243 24.38 3.91 -5.84
CA GLU A 243 24.91 2.56 -6.04
C GLU A 243 24.27 1.85 -7.24
N ALA A 244 22.95 1.95 -7.39
CA ALA A 244 22.22 1.37 -8.52
C ALA A 244 22.61 2.04 -9.84
N ALA A 245 22.76 3.37 -9.85
CA ALA A 245 23.19 4.10 -11.03
C ALA A 245 24.63 3.72 -11.43
N GLU A 246 25.52 3.53 -10.45
CA GLU A 246 26.88 3.08 -10.69
C GLU A 246 26.92 1.64 -11.21
N ALA A 247 26.11 0.74 -10.64
CA ALA A 247 25.96 -0.63 -11.10
C ALA A 247 25.45 -0.69 -12.54
N ALA A 248 24.43 0.11 -12.87
CA ALA A 248 23.89 0.22 -14.21
C ALA A 248 24.92 0.78 -15.20
N ARG A 249 25.67 1.83 -14.81
CA ARG A 249 26.68 2.48 -15.65
C ARG A 249 27.84 1.56 -16.01
N THR A 250 28.36 0.83 -15.03
CA THR A 250 29.58 0.03 -15.18
C THR A 250 29.32 -1.44 -15.51
N GLY A 251 28.09 -1.91 -15.31
CA GLY A 251 27.75 -3.33 -15.39
C GLY A 251 28.39 -4.16 -14.26
N ARG A 252 28.85 -3.52 -13.17
CA ARG A 252 29.52 -4.15 -12.02
C ARG A 252 29.25 -3.38 -10.72
N HIS A 253 28.93 -4.07 -9.63
CA HIS A 253 28.87 -3.45 -8.31
C HIS A 253 28.95 -4.54 -7.23
N GLU A 254 29.53 -4.23 -6.06
CA GLU A 254 29.66 -5.19 -4.96
C GLU A 254 28.32 -5.62 -4.36
N HIS A 255 27.34 -4.71 -4.36
CA HIS A 255 26.01 -4.95 -3.79
C HIS A 255 24.93 -5.32 -4.82
N TYR A 256 25.25 -5.53 -6.10
CA TYR A 256 24.24 -5.89 -7.11
C TYR A 256 24.63 -7.14 -7.90
N ALA A 257 23.66 -8.05 -8.05
CA ALA A 257 23.84 -9.26 -8.85
C ALA A 257 23.63 -8.99 -10.34
N ILE A 258 24.54 -8.23 -10.94
CA ILE A 258 24.54 -7.93 -12.38
C ILE A 258 25.50 -8.89 -13.11
N ALA A 259 25.11 -9.40 -14.29
CA ALA A 259 26.04 -10.22 -15.04
C ALA A 259 27.13 -9.32 -15.63
N SER A 260 28.38 -9.80 -15.64
CA SER A 260 29.52 -8.99 -16.08
C SER A 260 29.31 -8.49 -17.51
N GLY A 261 29.36 -7.17 -17.69
CA GLY A 261 29.24 -6.52 -18.99
C GLY A 261 27.83 -6.05 -19.33
N GLU A 262 26.83 -6.27 -18.48
CA GLU A 262 25.46 -5.76 -18.64
C GLU A 262 25.35 -4.27 -18.29
N LYS A 263 26.19 -3.42 -18.90
CA LYS A 263 26.08 -1.95 -18.74
C LYS A 263 24.83 -1.41 -19.43
N CYS A 264 24.26 -0.36 -18.87
CA CYS A 264 23.17 0.39 -19.45
C CYS A 264 23.69 1.65 -20.16
N ASP A 265 22.97 2.07 -21.20
CA ASP A 265 23.22 3.32 -21.93
C ASP A 265 22.59 4.51 -21.23
N ALA A 266 21.46 4.30 -20.54
CA ALA A 266 20.77 5.31 -19.77
C ALA A 266 19.99 4.72 -18.58
N ALA A 267 19.59 5.58 -17.66
CA ALA A 267 18.72 5.25 -16.53
C ALA A 267 17.65 6.32 -16.29
N LEU A 268 16.45 5.86 -15.92
CA LEU A 268 15.45 6.67 -15.24
C LEU A 268 15.54 6.39 -13.75
N ILE A 269 15.84 7.42 -12.96
CA ILE A 269 16.03 7.34 -11.52
C ILE A 269 14.86 8.06 -10.85
N ILE A 270 14.11 7.33 -10.02
CA ILE A 270 13.02 7.87 -9.21
C ILE A 270 13.38 7.66 -7.75
N SER A 271 13.63 8.75 -7.03
CA SER A 271 14.07 8.70 -5.64
C SER A 271 13.10 9.43 -4.72
N ALA A 272 12.99 8.99 -3.47
CA ALA A 272 12.31 9.78 -2.44
C ALA A 272 13.10 11.05 -2.13
N ALA A 273 12.40 12.13 -1.83
CA ALA A 273 12.98 13.35 -1.28
C ALA A 273 13.66 13.06 0.08
N PRO A 274 14.60 13.91 0.54
CA PRO A 274 15.32 13.72 1.80
C PRO A 274 14.39 13.56 3.03
N GLU A 275 13.21 14.18 3.01
CA GLU A 275 12.19 14.10 4.04
C GLU A 275 11.51 12.72 4.10
N GLY A 276 11.71 11.89 3.07
CA GLY A 276 11.11 10.58 2.92
C GLY A 276 9.64 10.63 2.49
N ILE A 277 9.03 9.45 2.41
CA ILE A 277 7.64 9.30 2.00
C ILE A 277 6.75 9.26 3.24
N PRO A 278 5.73 10.14 3.36
CA PRO A 278 4.76 10.07 4.44
C PRO A 278 4.11 8.68 4.52
N ARG A 279 3.92 8.18 5.75
CA ARG A 279 3.35 6.86 6.05
C ARG A 279 1.83 6.86 5.88
N GLN A 280 1.37 7.05 4.65
CA GLN A 280 -0.04 7.14 4.28
C GLN A 280 -0.27 6.27 3.05
N GLY A 281 -1.28 5.40 3.11
CA GLY A 281 -1.59 4.47 2.01
C GLY A 281 -1.83 5.18 0.68
N GLU A 282 -2.59 6.27 0.71
CA GLU A 282 -2.83 7.07 -0.50
C GLU A 282 -1.55 7.57 -1.17
N ILE A 283 -0.52 7.90 -0.38
CA ILE A 283 0.77 8.36 -0.92
C ILE A 283 1.52 7.22 -1.61
N PHE A 284 1.54 6.03 -1.00
CA PHE A 284 2.22 4.86 -1.59
C PHE A 284 1.57 4.45 -2.92
N GLU A 285 0.25 4.51 -3.02
CA GLU A 285 -0.47 4.28 -4.28
C GLU A 285 -0.10 5.32 -5.36
N LEU A 286 -0.01 6.60 -4.98
CA LEU A 286 0.42 7.68 -5.89
C LEU A 286 1.86 7.50 -6.37
N VAL A 287 2.77 7.12 -5.47
CA VAL A 287 4.17 6.84 -5.79
C VAL A 287 4.28 5.71 -6.83
N VAL A 288 3.55 4.61 -6.63
CA VAL A 288 3.54 3.48 -7.57
C VAL A 288 2.98 3.89 -8.94
N ARG A 289 1.90 4.66 -8.97
CA ARG A 289 1.33 5.21 -10.22
C ARG A 289 2.29 6.18 -10.92
N HIS A 290 3.01 7.02 -10.17
CA HIS A 290 4.04 7.92 -10.70
C HIS A 290 5.17 7.15 -11.37
N VAL A 291 5.71 6.12 -10.70
CA VAL A 291 6.74 5.24 -11.25
C VAL A 291 6.30 4.68 -12.60
N ARG A 292 5.07 4.15 -12.66
CA ARG A 292 4.52 3.59 -13.90
C ARG A 292 4.40 4.63 -15.00
N GLN A 293 3.88 5.81 -14.68
CA GLN A 293 3.69 6.89 -15.64
C GLN A 293 5.03 7.37 -16.20
N GLN A 294 5.98 7.73 -15.33
CA GLN A 294 7.31 8.19 -15.72
C GLN A 294 8.07 7.15 -16.55
N TRP A 295 8.00 5.88 -16.14
CA TRP A 295 8.61 4.79 -16.92
C TRP A 295 8.03 4.67 -18.32
N THR A 296 6.70 4.78 -18.45
CA THR A 296 6.02 4.63 -19.74
C THR A 296 6.30 5.82 -20.66
N GLU A 297 6.27 7.04 -20.12
CA GLU A 297 6.59 8.28 -20.83
C GLU A 297 8.05 8.25 -21.32
N TRP A 298 8.99 7.91 -20.43
CA TRP A 298 10.40 7.83 -20.76
C TRP A 298 10.70 6.75 -21.80
N LEU A 299 10.13 5.54 -21.62
CA LEU A 299 10.30 4.45 -22.57
C LEU A 299 9.78 4.81 -23.97
N GLY A 300 8.68 5.56 -24.05
CA GLY A 300 8.15 6.09 -25.32
C GLY A 300 9.14 6.99 -26.05
N ALA A 301 9.96 7.75 -25.31
CA ALA A 301 10.99 8.62 -25.87
C ALA A 301 12.28 7.86 -26.25
N GLN A 302 12.62 6.78 -25.53
CA GLN A 302 13.84 5.98 -25.79
C GLN A 302 13.67 4.97 -26.94
N GLY A 303 12.46 4.75 -27.45
CA GLY A 303 12.18 3.77 -28.48
C GLY A 303 12.04 2.34 -27.95
N HIS A 304 12.58 1.34 -28.66
CA HIS A 304 12.45 -0.08 -28.33
C HIS A 304 13.80 -0.67 -27.85
N PRO A 305 14.25 -0.36 -26.63
CA PRO A 305 15.48 -0.93 -26.11
C PRO A 305 15.37 -2.45 -25.99
N ALA A 306 16.47 -3.15 -26.29
CA ALA A 306 16.52 -4.60 -26.30
C ALA A 306 16.38 -5.17 -24.87
N GLU A 307 16.97 -4.50 -23.89
CA GLU A 307 16.98 -4.94 -22.49
C GLU A 307 16.59 -3.83 -21.51
N ARG A 308 15.87 -4.22 -20.45
CA ARG A 308 15.36 -3.32 -19.42
C ARG A 308 15.70 -3.90 -18.06
N LEU A 309 16.50 -3.18 -17.28
CA LEU A 309 16.89 -3.56 -15.93
C LEU A 309 16.08 -2.80 -14.90
N LEU A 310 15.75 -3.44 -13.77
CA LEU A 310 15.07 -2.83 -12.63
C LEU A 310 15.95 -2.94 -11.39
N PHE A 311 16.16 -1.83 -10.71
CA PHE A 311 16.83 -1.75 -9.43
C PHE A 311 15.84 -1.20 -8.39
N LEU A 312 15.68 -1.93 -7.28
CA LEU A 312 14.72 -1.56 -6.24
C LEU A 312 15.41 -1.31 -4.90
N GLY A 313 15.15 -0.14 -4.33
CA GLY A 313 15.42 0.26 -2.95
C GLY A 313 14.14 0.77 -2.31
N THR A 314 13.14 -0.09 -2.16
CA THR A 314 11.79 0.29 -1.74
C THR A 314 11.28 -0.59 -0.61
N PRO A 315 10.23 -0.15 0.12
CA PRO A 315 9.51 -1.03 1.02
C PRO A 315 8.91 -2.23 0.26
N ALA A 316 8.81 -3.40 0.90
CA ALA A 316 8.32 -4.62 0.27
C ALA A 316 6.91 -4.47 -0.32
N SER A 317 6.04 -3.64 0.30
CA SER A 317 4.70 -3.35 -0.22
C SER A 317 4.73 -2.69 -1.61
N VAL A 318 5.63 -1.72 -1.82
CA VAL A 318 5.88 -1.10 -3.12
C VAL A 318 6.50 -2.12 -4.08
N GLY A 319 7.43 -2.97 -3.60
CA GLY A 319 8.00 -4.07 -4.40
C GLY A 319 6.92 -4.98 -5.00
N VAL A 320 5.96 -5.43 -4.18
CA VAL A 320 4.81 -6.22 -4.65
C VAL A 320 4.01 -5.46 -5.70
N ALA A 321 3.68 -4.19 -5.45
CA ALA A 321 2.86 -3.38 -6.35
C ALA A 321 3.56 -3.10 -7.70
N VAL A 322 4.87 -2.86 -7.68
CA VAL A 322 5.70 -2.71 -8.89
C VAL A 322 5.75 -4.03 -9.67
N GLY A 323 5.89 -5.17 -8.98
CA GLY A 323 5.81 -6.49 -9.60
C GLY A 323 4.47 -6.71 -10.31
N TYR A 324 3.36 -6.38 -9.64
CA TYR A 324 2.01 -6.46 -10.18
C TYR A 324 1.85 -5.63 -11.47
N LEU A 325 2.32 -4.37 -11.45
CA LEU A 325 2.25 -3.47 -12.61
C LEU A 325 3.11 -3.93 -13.79
N PHE A 326 4.29 -4.48 -13.52
CA PHE A 326 5.22 -4.97 -14.55
C PHE A 326 5.08 -6.47 -14.85
N SER A 327 3.99 -7.10 -14.42
CA SER A 327 3.71 -8.53 -14.65
C SER A 327 3.80 -8.93 -16.13
N ARG A 328 3.44 -8.03 -17.05
CA ARG A 328 3.47 -8.26 -18.51
C ARG A 328 4.69 -7.66 -19.21
N GLU A 329 5.57 -6.98 -18.48
CA GLU A 329 6.73 -6.34 -19.08
C GLU A 329 7.97 -7.24 -19.04
N ARG A 330 8.79 -7.12 -20.08
CA ARG A 330 10.11 -7.73 -20.15
C ARG A 330 11.13 -6.82 -19.45
N ILE A 331 10.96 -6.66 -18.15
CA ILE A 331 11.93 -5.98 -17.28
C ILE A 331 12.54 -7.01 -16.33
N ARG A 332 13.87 -7.00 -16.19
CA ARG A 332 14.61 -7.93 -15.35
C ARG A 332 15.07 -7.22 -14.08
N LEU A 333 14.69 -7.76 -12.93
CA LEU A 333 15.18 -7.28 -11.65
C LEU A 333 16.67 -7.61 -11.47
N VAL A 334 17.45 -6.62 -11.08
CA VAL A 334 18.83 -6.77 -10.61
C VAL A 334 18.77 -6.73 -9.07
N PRO A 335 18.90 -7.88 -8.38
CA PRO A 335 18.70 -7.93 -6.95
C PRO A 335 19.88 -7.30 -6.20
N TYR A 336 19.54 -6.54 -5.16
CA TYR A 336 20.51 -6.08 -4.17
C TYR A 336 21.01 -7.27 -3.34
N GLN A 337 22.32 -7.48 -3.35
CA GLN A 337 23.02 -8.42 -2.51
C GLN A 337 23.42 -7.69 -1.23
N SER A 338 22.72 -7.97 -0.12
CA SER A 338 23.20 -7.52 1.17
C SER A 338 24.61 -8.10 1.38
N PRO A 339 25.61 -7.27 1.73
CA PRO A 339 26.95 -7.78 2.00
C PRO A 339 26.81 -8.90 3.04
N ALA A 340 27.46 -10.04 2.78
CA ALA A 340 27.50 -11.11 3.76
C ALA A 340 28.03 -10.49 5.06
N VAL A 341 27.24 -10.52 6.13
CA VAL A 341 27.70 -10.08 7.43
C VAL A 341 28.81 -11.04 7.81
N THR A 342 30.06 -10.66 7.56
CA THR A 342 31.23 -11.43 7.96
C THR A 342 31.30 -11.30 9.48
N THR A 343 30.64 -12.22 10.19
CA THR A 343 30.81 -12.36 11.64
C THR A 343 32.27 -12.69 11.88
N ARG A 344 33.06 -11.71 12.29
CA ARG A 344 34.44 -11.87 12.74
C ARG A 344 34.49 -12.53 14.11
#